data_AF-A0A1B6HD66-F1
#
_entry.id   AF-A0A1B6HD66-F1
#
_cell.length_a   1.000
_cell.length_b   1.000
_cell.length_c   1.000
_cell.angle_alpha   90.00
_cell.angle_beta   90.00
_cell.angle_gamma   90.00
#
_symmetry.space_group_name_H-M   'P 1'
#
loop_
_entity.id
_entity.type
_entity.pdbx_description
1 polymer ?
#
loop_
_entity_poly.entity_id
_entity_poly.type
_entity_poly.pdbx_seq_one_letter_code
_entity_poly.pdbx_strand_id
1 'polypeptide(L)'
;MVNLMMQHDQTVIYSCASCLGLVVNTLTHNYEIVRNCLNMYNGYLLCYKKLALNGQKEGIEKYHPIIKRSLYIVGMLMRFFDFTSKEVQGPFPDSTRDVVVDILLFYLQFKELQCFTLKAIGSICIQHCQLMLTPKLKTVYLEILCDPTPSFELKIQVLSNIEQYLQEEDGRLIKQDLKWTNLSKQEDLKEMGDVSAGMASTVVQLFIKEVLEAYFCPNVSVRQAVLRVVQLILQQGLIHPVQIVPYLICMTTDEEKTVRSNADRRLEEIERKYPG
;
A
#
# COMPACT_ATOMS: atom_id res chain seq x y z
N MET A 1 -4.17 -21.13 -12.39
CA MET A 1 -4.07 -19.94 -11.51
C MET A 1 -4.34 -18.64 -12.25
N VAL A 2 -3.64 -18.35 -13.35
CA VAL A 2 -3.91 -17.16 -14.20
C VAL A 2 -5.37 -17.10 -14.69
N ASN A 3 -5.94 -18.22 -15.15
CA ASN A 3 -7.35 -18.29 -15.55
C ASN A 3 -8.35 -18.02 -14.39
N LEU A 4 -7.97 -18.29 -13.13
CA LEU A 4 -8.80 -17.98 -11.96
C LEU A 4 -8.75 -16.49 -11.61
N MET A 5 -7.60 -15.85 -11.83
CA MET A 5 -7.45 -14.39 -11.74
C MET A 5 -8.30 -13.65 -12.79
N MET A 6 -8.83 -14.34 -13.79
CA MET A 6 -9.66 -13.78 -14.85
C MET A 6 -11.17 -13.79 -14.56
N GLN A 7 -11.65 -14.63 -13.64
CA GLN A 7 -13.10 -14.85 -13.44
C GLN A 7 -13.64 -14.51 -12.04
N HIS A 8 -12.79 -14.48 -11.01
CA HIS A 8 -13.26 -14.37 -9.61
C HIS A 8 -13.02 -13.00 -8.95
N ASP A 9 -13.61 -12.80 -7.78
CA ASP A 9 -13.54 -11.58 -6.97
C ASP A 9 -12.12 -11.26 -6.47
N GLN A 10 -11.92 -10.03 -5.99
CA GLN A 10 -10.60 -9.50 -5.60
C GLN A 10 -9.86 -10.36 -4.56
N THR A 11 -10.58 -10.98 -3.62
CA THR A 11 -10.00 -11.87 -2.60
C THR A 11 -9.37 -13.12 -3.22
N VAL A 12 -10.01 -13.68 -4.25
CA VAL A 12 -9.50 -14.85 -4.98
C VAL A 12 -8.29 -14.46 -5.82
N ILE A 13 -8.35 -13.29 -6.48
CA ILE A 13 -7.20 -12.76 -7.23
C ILE A 13 -5.99 -12.55 -6.31
N TYR A 14 -6.19 -11.99 -5.12
CA TYR A 14 -5.12 -11.81 -4.13
C TYR A 14 -4.47 -13.15 -3.74
N SER A 15 -5.27 -14.12 -3.32
CA SER A 15 -4.77 -15.45 -2.91
C SER A 15 -4.03 -16.15 -4.05
N CYS A 16 -4.54 -16.02 -5.29
CA CYS A 16 -3.87 -16.53 -6.48
C CYS A 16 -2.53 -15.80 -6.73
N ALA A 17 -2.48 -14.48 -6.58
CA ALA A 17 -1.27 -13.69 -6.85
C ALA A 17 -0.18 -13.99 -5.82
N SER A 18 -0.57 -14.05 -4.55
CA SER A 18 0.31 -14.38 -3.44
C SER A 18 0.88 -15.81 -3.58
N CYS A 19 0.02 -16.78 -3.89
CA CYS A 19 0.46 -18.16 -4.13
C CYS A 19 1.37 -18.27 -5.36
N LEU A 20 1.04 -17.59 -6.47
CA LEU A 20 1.89 -17.54 -7.65
C LEU A 20 3.26 -16.93 -7.32
N GLY A 21 3.27 -15.82 -6.58
CA GLY A 21 4.49 -15.17 -6.09
C GLY A 21 5.37 -16.14 -5.30
N LEU A 22 4.78 -16.84 -4.33
CA LEU A 22 5.51 -17.83 -3.54
C LEU A 22 6.09 -18.95 -4.43
N VAL A 23 5.28 -19.58 -5.27
CA VAL A 23 5.70 -20.74 -6.09
C VAL A 23 6.76 -20.33 -7.12
N VAL A 24 6.57 -19.20 -7.80
CA VAL A 24 7.48 -18.76 -8.86
C VAL A 24 8.79 -18.25 -8.27
N ASN A 25 8.76 -17.43 -7.21
CA ASN A 25 9.97 -16.87 -6.61
C ASN A 25 10.81 -17.90 -5.83
N THR A 26 10.23 -19.03 -5.41
CA THR A 26 10.97 -20.02 -4.58
C THR A 26 11.22 -21.35 -5.26
N LEU A 27 10.33 -21.80 -6.16
CA LEU A 27 10.41 -23.15 -6.73
C LEU A 27 10.74 -23.10 -8.22
N THR A 28 9.88 -22.47 -9.03
CA THR A 28 9.94 -22.67 -10.48
C THR A 28 10.85 -21.70 -11.20
N HIS A 29 11.02 -20.47 -10.68
CA HIS A 29 11.74 -19.37 -11.33
C HIS A 29 11.27 -19.09 -12.76
N ASN A 30 10.05 -19.52 -13.12
CA ASN A 30 9.45 -19.28 -14.43
C ASN A 30 8.77 -17.90 -14.44
N TYR A 31 9.59 -16.85 -14.47
CA TYR A 31 9.14 -15.46 -14.51
C TYR A 31 8.53 -15.06 -15.86
N GLU A 32 8.65 -15.89 -16.90
CA GLU A 32 8.06 -15.59 -18.21
C GLU A 32 6.53 -15.50 -18.14
N ILE A 33 5.90 -16.39 -17.38
CA ILE A 33 4.45 -16.36 -17.16
C ILE A 33 4.02 -15.04 -16.51
N VAL A 34 4.79 -14.55 -15.55
CA VAL A 34 4.55 -13.29 -14.84
C VAL A 34 4.66 -12.11 -15.80
N ARG A 35 5.72 -12.08 -16.63
CA ARG A 35 5.92 -11.04 -17.64
C ARG A 35 4.80 -11.03 -18.68
N ASN A 36 4.37 -12.19 -19.15
CA ASN A 36 3.26 -12.31 -20.10
C ASN A 36 1.95 -11.79 -19.50
N CYS A 37 1.67 -12.10 -18.22
CA CYS A 37 0.52 -11.56 -17.51
C CYS A 37 0.61 -10.03 -17.38
N LEU A 38 1.76 -9.48 -16.97
CA LEU A 38 1.94 -8.03 -16.86
C LEU A 38 1.71 -7.35 -18.20
N ASN A 39 2.30 -7.86 -19.28
CA ASN A 39 2.16 -7.29 -20.62
C ASN A 39 0.69 -7.27 -21.09
N MET A 40 -0.05 -8.35 -20.85
CA MET A 40 -1.47 -8.45 -21.22
C MET A 40 -2.32 -7.38 -20.51
N TYR A 41 -2.25 -7.31 -19.17
CA TYR A 41 -3.08 -6.37 -18.42
C TYR A 41 -2.63 -4.92 -18.57
N ASN A 42 -1.32 -4.68 -18.66
CA ASN A 42 -0.80 -3.35 -18.97
C ASN A 42 -1.18 -2.93 -20.40
N GLY A 43 -1.30 -3.87 -21.34
CA GLY A 43 -1.84 -3.64 -22.68
C GLY A 43 -3.28 -3.11 -22.65
N TYR A 44 -4.16 -3.69 -21.84
CA TYR A 44 -5.53 -3.16 -21.67
C TYR A 44 -5.53 -1.73 -21.11
N LEU A 45 -4.67 -1.44 -20.14
CA LEU A 45 -4.52 -0.09 -19.59
C LEU A 45 -4.03 0.89 -20.68
N LEU A 46 -2.98 0.53 -21.42
CA LEU A 46 -2.46 1.37 -22.49
C LEU A 46 -3.48 1.63 -23.60
N CYS A 47 -4.25 0.63 -24.00
CA CYS A 47 -5.32 0.79 -24.99
C CYS A 47 -6.39 1.78 -24.50
N TYR A 48 -6.85 1.65 -23.26
CA TYR A 48 -7.82 2.59 -22.70
C TYR A 48 -7.24 3.99 -22.58
N LYS A 49 -5.99 4.14 -22.11
CA LYS A 49 -5.30 5.43 -22.02
C LYS A 49 -5.24 6.13 -23.38
N LYS A 50 -4.92 5.40 -24.46
CA LYS A 50 -4.95 5.94 -25.84
C LYS A 50 -6.34 6.40 -26.26
N LEU A 51 -7.38 5.59 -26.01
CA LEU A 51 -8.77 5.95 -26.32
C LEU A 51 -9.21 7.22 -25.58
N ALA A 52 -8.88 7.32 -24.30
CA ALA A 52 -9.22 8.48 -23.47
C ALA A 52 -8.50 9.77 -23.94
N LEU A 53 -7.22 9.68 -24.32
CA LEU A 53 -6.45 10.81 -24.84
C LEU A 53 -6.93 11.29 -26.22
N ASN A 54 -7.48 10.39 -27.03
CA ASN A 54 -8.04 10.71 -28.35
C ASN A 54 -9.43 11.40 -28.28
N GLY A 55 -9.92 11.71 -27.07
CA GLY A 55 -11.17 12.47 -26.89
C GLY A 55 -12.45 11.66 -27.09
N GLN A 56 -12.37 10.34 -27.26
CA GLN A 56 -13.55 9.47 -27.46
C GLN A 56 -14.32 9.22 -26.15
N LYS A 57 -14.77 10.25 -25.42
CA LYS A 57 -15.37 10.08 -24.08
C LYS A 57 -16.63 9.21 -24.05
N GLU A 58 -17.41 9.19 -25.13
CA GLU A 58 -18.65 8.42 -25.18
C GLU A 58 -18.41 6.91 -25.26
N GLY A 59 -18.98 6.17 -24.30
CA GLY A 59 -18.96 4.71 -24.30
C GLY A 59 -17.66 4.07 -23.83
N ILE A 60 -16.66 4.83 -23.33
CA ILE A 60 -15.46 4.23 -22.72
C ILE A 60 -15.81 3.52 -21.40
N GLU A 61 -16.86 3.96 -20.72
CA GLU A 61 -17.31 3.38 -19.43
C GLU A 61 -17.58 1.88 -19.50
N LYS A 62 -17.95 1.35 -20.68
CA LYS A 62 -18.11 -0.11 -20.90
C LYS A 62 -16.83 -0.91 -20.63
N TYR A 63 -15.67 -0.25 -20.69
CA TYR A 63 -14.38 -0.85 -20.38
C TYR A 63 -14.00 -0.73 -18.90
N HIS A 64 -14.73 0.01 -18.07
CA HIS A 64 -14.41 0.15 -16.64
C HIS A 64 -14.25 -1.19 -15.90
N PRO A 65 -15.08 -2.23 -16.13
CA PRO A 65 -14.88 -3.52 -15.47
C PRO A 65 -13.50 -4.15 -15.77
N ILE A 66 -13.10 -4.18 -17.05
CA ILE A 66 -11.80 -4.74 -17.45
C ILE A 66 -10.63 -3.88 -16.95
N ILE A 67 -10.80 -2.55 -16.92
CA ILE A 67 -9.76 -1.64 -16.42
C ILE A 67 -9.61 -1.76 -14.91
N LYS A 68 -10.70 -1.77 -14.13
CA LYS A 68 -10.65 -2.00 -12.68
C LYS A 68 -9.93 -3.30 -12.34
N ARG A 69 -10.22 -4.37 -13.10
CA ARG A 69 -9.53 -5.66 -12.97
C ARG A 69 -8.04 -5.57 -13.32
N SER A 70 -7.72 -4.89 -14.43
CA SER A 70 -6.35 -4.72 -14.90
C SER A 70 -5.51 -3.91 -13.92
N LEU A 71 -6.04 -2.80 -13.39
CA LEU A 71 -5.39 -2.00 -12.34
C LEU A 71 -5.03 -2.88 -11.14
N TYR A 72 -5.99 -3.67 -10.65
CA TYR A 72 -5.78 -4.53 -9.49
C TYR A 72 -4.72 -5.61 -9.75
N ILE A 73 -4.79 -6.32 -10.90
CA ILE A 73 -3.83 -7.37 -11.23
C ILE A 73 -2.42 -6.81 -11.44
N VAL A 74 -2.29 -5.69 -12.17
CA VAL A 74 -1.00 -5.01 -12.34
C VAL A 74 -0.41 -4.61 -10.98
N GLY A 75 -1.21 -4.04 -10.09
CA GLY A 75 -0.78 -3.71 -8.72
C GLY A 75 -0.30 -4.93 -7.93
N MET A 76 -1.00 -6.07 -8.05
CA MET A 76 -0.60 -7.33 -7.40
C MET A 76 0.68 -7.92 -7.98
N LEU A 77 0.84 -7.92 -9.30
CA LEU A 77 2.06 -8.44 -9.94
C LEU A 77 3.27 -7.62 -9.52
N MET A 78 3.16 -6.28 -9.57
CA MET A 78 4.22 -5.37 -9.13
C MET A 78 4.50 -5.43 -7.63
N ARG A 79 3.56 -5.94 -6.82
CA ARG A 79 3.76 -6.20 -5.38
C ARG A 79 4.54 -7.47 -5.12
N PHE A 80 4.18 -8.58 -5.76
CA PHE A 80 4.74 -9.90 -5.45
C PHE A 80 5.98 -10.26 -6.27
N PHE A 81 6.24 -9.51 -7.34
CA PHE A 81 7.37 -9.73 -8.25
C PHE A 81 8.18 -8.45 -8.38
N ASP A 82 9.45 -8.53 -8.02
CA ASP A 82 10.36 -7.39 -8.07
C ASP A 82 10.89 -7.16 -9.48
N PHE A 83 10.20 -6.30 -10.24
CA PHE A 83 10.62 -5.91 -11.60
C PHE A 83 11.87 -5.01 -11.64
N THR A 84 12.53 -4.75 -10.50
CA THR A 84 13.89 -4.19 -10.45
C THR A 84 14.98 -5.27 -10.42
N SER A 85 14.61 -6.52 -10.12
CA SER A 85 15.50 -7.67 -10.23
C SER A 85 15.60 -8.15 -11.69
N LYS A 86 16.83 -8.39 -12.16
CA LYS A 86 17.11 -8.82 -13.54
C LYS A 86 16.43 -10.15 -13.92
N GLU A 87 16.23 -11.06 -12.97
CA GLU A 87 15.58 -12.36 -13.22
C GLU A 87 14.09 -12.21 -13.57
N VAL A 88 13.39 -11.39 -12.78
CA VAL A 88 11.97 -11.11 -12.93
C VAL A 88 11.75 -10.23 -14.16
N GLN A 89 12.55 -9.17 -14.28
CA GLN A 89 12.49 -8.20 -15.38
C GLN A 89 12.75 -8.86 -16.74
N GLY A 90 13.76 -9.74 -16.82
CA GLY A 90 14.15 -10.41 -18.06
C GLY A 90 14.38 -9.41 -19.20
N PRO A 91 13.66 -9.53 -20.34
CA PRO A 91 13.86 -8.67 -21.50
C PRO A 91 13.18 -7.29 -21.38
N PHE A 92 12.41 -7.02 -20.33
CA PHE A 92 11.77 -5.71 -20.17
C PHE A 92 12.80 -4.61 -19.87
N PRO A 93 12.49 -3.33 -20.17
CA PRO A 93 13.37 -2.22 -19.83
C PRO A 93 13.55 -2.03 -18.32
N ASP A 94 14.69 -1.46 -17.89
CA ASP A 94 14.96 -1.14 -16.48
C ASP A 94 13.92 -0.15 -15.90
N SER A 95 13.29 0.67 -16.76
CA SER A 95 12.24 1.63 -16.40
C SER A 95 10.85 1.01 -16.24
N THR A 96 10.69 -0.31 -16.32
CA THR A 96 9.37 -0.97 -16.33
C THR A 96 8.50 -0.59 -15.13
N ARG A 97 9.07 -0.58 -13.92
CA ARG A 97 8.35 -0.17 -12.70
C ARG A 97 7.81 1.25 -12.85
N ASP A 98 8.66 2.19 -13.25
CA ASP A 98 8.32 3.61 -13.31
C ASP A 98 7.28 3.87 -14.41
N VAL A 99 7.42 3.22 -15.56
CA VAL A 99 6.44 3.26 -16.66
C VAL A 99 5.08 2.73 -16.22
N VAL A 100 5.04 1.60 -15.50
CA VAL A 100 3.78 1.05 -14.97
C VAL A 100 3.15 2.00 -13.97
N VAL A 101 3.93 2.56 -13.03
CA VAL A 101 3.44 3.52 -12.04
C VAL A 101 2.88 4.77 -12.72
N ASP A 102 3.53 5.30 -13.75
CA ASP A 102 3.03 6.45 -14.51
C ASP A 102 1.76 6.16 -15.31
N ILE A 103 1.61 4.94 -15.82
CA ILE A 103 0.35 4.48 -16.41
C ILE A 103 -0.75 4.45 -15.35
N LEU A 104 -0.49 3.91 -14.16
CA LEU A 104 -1.49 3.89 -13.08
C LEU A 104 -1.86 5.30 -12.64
N LEU A 105 -0.89 6.20 -12.42
CA LEU A 105 -1.16 7.57 -12.00
C LEU A 105 -2.02 8.36 -12.99
N PHE A 106 -1.97 8.03 -14.29
CA PHE A 106 -2.90 8.61 -15.27
C PHE A 106 -4.37 8.31 -14.91
N TYR A 107 -4.68 7.17 -14.31
CA TYR A 107 -6.07 6.80 -14.00
C TYR A 107 -6.69 7.56 -12.83
N LEU A 108 -5.88 8.27 -12.04
CA LEU A 108 -6.39 9.12 -10.95
C LEU A 108 -7.24 10.29 -11.44
N GLN A 109 -7.20 10.63 -12.73
CA GLN A 109 -8.08 11.67 -13.30
C GLN A 109 -9.53 11.21 -13.48
N PHE A 110 -9.80 9.90 -13.44
CA PHE A 110 -11.15 9.34 -13.63
C PHE A 110 -11.76 8.92 -12.30
N LYS A 111 -12.81 9.62 -11.87
CA LYS A 111 -13.44 9.44 -10.55
C LYS A 111 -13.83 8.00 -10.25
N GLU A 112 -14.36 7.28 -11.23
CA GLU A 112 -14.83 5.89 -11.10
C GLU A 112 -13.68 4.88 -10.94
N LEU A 113 -12.44 5.29 -11.24
CA LEU A 113 -11.24 4.47 -11.24
C LEU A 113 -10.25 4.89 -10.15
N GLN A 114 -10.42 6.05 -9.52
CA GLN A 114 -9.52 6.60 -8.49
C GLN A 114 -9.25 5.61 -7.36
N CYS A 115 -10.30 5.06 -6.72
CA CYS A 115 -10.15 4.13 -5.60
C CYS A 115 -9.36 2.86 -6.01
N PHE A 116 -9.70 2.26 -7.16
CA PHE A 116 -9.00 1.09 -7.69
C PHE A 116 -7.54 1.39 -8.05
N THR A 117 -7.28 2.58 -8.56
CA THR A 117 -5.94 3.06 -8.90
C THR A 117 -5.11 3.24 -7.65
N LEU A 118 -5.65 3.88 -6.60
CA LEU A 118 -4.98 4.04 -5.31
C LEU A 118 -4.71 2.67 -4.67
N LYS A 119 -5.65 1.74 -4.73
CA LYS A 119 -5.46 0.36 -4.23
C LYS A 119 -4.33 -0.36 -4.96
N ALA A 120 -4.25 -0.21 -6.28
CA ALA A 120 -3.16 -0.76 -7.08
C ALA A 120 -1.82 -0.14 -6.69
N ILE A 121 -1.73 1.19 -6.64
CA ILE A 121 -0.50 1.91 -6.26
C ILE A 121 -0.06 1.54 -4.84
N GLY A 122 -0.99 1.50 -3.89
CA GLY A 122 -0.70 1.08 -2.50
C GLY A 122 -0.11 -0.32 -2.45
N SER A 123 -0.62 -1.23 -3.28
CA SER A 123 -0.06 -2.58 -3.38
C SER A 123 1.38 -2.58 -3.89
N ILE A 124 1.71 -1.75 -4.89
CA ILE A 124 3.09 -1.59 -5.38
C ILE A 124 3.99 -1.03 -4.28
N CYS A 125 3.50 -0.06 -3.50
CA CYS A 125 4.27 0.58 -2.44
C CYS A 125 4.66 -0.37 -1.31
N ILE A 126 4.00 -1.51 -1.16
CA ILE A 126 4.42 -2.55 -0.21
C ILE A 126 5.80 -3.12 -0.58
N GLN A 127 6.06 -3.32 -1.87
CA GLN A 127 7.37 -3.76 -2.36
C GLN A 127 8.34 -2.59 -2.60
N HIS A 128 7.82 -1.44 -3.02
CA HIS A 128 8.60 -0.28 -3.44
C HIS A 128 8.17 0.98 -2.68
N CYS A 129 8.40 1.01 -1.36
CA CYS A 129 7.92 2.08 -0.49
C CYS A 129 8.48 3.47 -0.82
N GLN A 130 9.64 3.53 -1.50
CA GLN A 130 10.22 4.79 -1.99
C GLN A 130 9.27 5.55 -2.91
N LEU A 131 8.33 4.87 -3.56
CA LEU A 131 7.30 5.51 -4.38
C LEU A 131 6.44 6.50 -3.57
N MET A 132 6.15 6.20 -2.29
CA MET A 132 5.38 7.10 -1.41
C MET A 132 6.13 8.42 -1.12
N LEU A 133 7.45 8.42 -1.26
CA LEU A 133 8.30 9.61 -1.08
C LEU A 133 8.42 10.46 -2.36
N THR A 134 8.00 9.93 -3.51
CA THR A 134 8.05 10.68 -4.77
C THR A 134 7.11 11.89 -4.71
N PRO A 135 7.50 13.07 -5.25
CA PRO A 135 6.68 14.27 -5.16
C PRO A 135 5.24 14.06 -5.65
N LYS A 136 5.08 13.32 -6.76
CA LYS A 136 3.79 13.07 -7.39
C LYS A 136 2.85 12.26 -6.50
N LEU A 137 3.30 11.13 -5.94
CA LEU A 137 2.44 10.30 -5.09
C LEU A 137 2.22 10.92 -3.72
N LYS A 138 3.27 11.53 -3.14
CA LYS A 138 3.18 12.29 -1.89
C LYS A 138 2.09 13.35 -1.98
N THR A 139 2.13 14.20 -3.01
CA THR A 139 1.14 15.27 -3.20
C THR A 139 -0.27 14.70 -3.31
N VAL A 140 -0.48 13.64 -4.11
CA VAL A 140 -1.80 12.99 -4.23
C VAL A 140 -2.32 12.50 -2.88
N TYR A 141 -1.51 11.82 -2.08
CA TYR A 141 -1.95 11.30 -0.78
C TYR A 141 -2.29 12.42 0.20
N LEU A 142 -1.43 13.46 0.28
CA LEU A 142 -1.66 14.60 1.16
C LEU A 142 -2.90 15.39 0.75
N GLU A 143 -3.09 15.65 -0.55
CA GLU A 143 -4.29 16.32 -1.06
C GLU A 143 -5.56 15.56 -0.69
N ILE A 144 -5.59 14.23 -0.89
CA ILE A 144 -6.74 13.39 -0.53
C ILE A 144 -7.01 13.43 0.98
N LEU A 145 -5.98 13.34 1.82
CA LEU A 145 -6.14 13.36 3.28
C LEU A 145 -6.61 14.73 3.79
N CYS A 146 -6.12 15.82 3.21
CA CYS A 146 -6.49 17.19 3.56
C CYS A 146 -7.82 17.65 2.97
N ASP A 147 -8.31 16.99 1.93
CA ASP A 147 -9.50 17.44 1.18
C ASP A 147 -10.73 17.54 2.11
N PRO A 148 -11.36 18.73 2.27
CA PRO A 148 -12.58 18.87 3.06
C PRO A 148 -13.81 18.28 2.33
N THR A 149 -13.70 17.99 1.03
CA THR A 149 -14.79 17.42 0.24
C THR A 149 -14.96 15.90 0.51
N PRO A 150 -16.17 15.35 0.35
CA PRO A 150 -16.55 14.07 0.95
C PRO A 150 -16.18 12.86 0.08
N SER A 151 -14.94 12.76 -0.41
CA SER A 151 -14.46 11.49 -0.98
C SER A 151 -13.92 10.57 0.11
N PHE A 152 -14.80 10.20 1.06
CA PHE A 152 -14.46 9.37 2.21
C PHE A 152 -13.81 8.05 1.79
N GLU A 153 -14.26 7.48 0.66
CA GLU A 153 -13.69 6.26 0.08
C GLU A 153 -12.21 6.42 -0.26
N LEU A 154 -11.81 7.55 -0.85
CA LEU A 154 -10.40 7.79 -1.19
C LEU A 154 -9.55 8.00 0.06
N LYS A 155 -10.05 8.72 1.08
CA LYS A 155 -9.36 8.86 2.36
C LYS A 155 -9.13 7.50 3.02
N ILE A 156 -10.17 6.67 3.10
CA ILE A 156 -10.07 5.32 3.63
C ILE A 156 -9.06 4.50 2.82
N GLN A 157 -9.04 4.63 1.51
CA GLN A 157 -8.10 3.88 0.66
C GLN A 157 -6.64 4.34 0.86
N VAL A 158 -6.38 5.65 0.99
CA VAL A 158 -5.02 6.16 1.30
C VAL A 158 -4.57 5.67 2.67
N LEU A 159 -5.41 5.79 3.70
CA LEU A 159 -5.12 5.29 5.04
C LEU A 159 -4.88 3.78 5.04
N SER A 160 -5.67 3.01 4.29
CA SER A 160 -5.50 1.56 4.14
C SER A 160 -4.20 1.20 3.42
N ASN A 161 -3.74 2.00 2.47
CA ASN A 161 -2.45 1.76 1.80
C ASN A 161 -1.28 1.93 2.78
N ILE A 162 -1.32 2.98 3.62
CA ILE A 162 -0.33 3.19 4.68
C ILE A 162 -0.40 2.04 5.70
N GLU A 163 -1.61 1.68 6.15
CA GLU A 163 -1.87 0.58 7.08
C GLU A 163 -1.25 -0.75 6.58
N GLN A 164 -1.56 -1.13 5.33
CA GLN A 164 -1.07 -2.38 4.74
C GLN A 164 0.44 -2.39 4.57
N TYR A 165 1.05 -1.26 4.19
CA TYR A 165 2.51 -1.16 4.11
C TYR A 165 3.15 -1.40 5.48
N LEU A 166 2.67 -0.72 6.54
CA LEU A 166 3.23 -0.88 7.88
C LEU A 166 3.07 -2.29 8.44
N GLN A 167 1.94 -2.96 8.15
CA GLN A 167 1.71 -4.35 8.56
C GLN A 167 2.66 -5.34 7.87
N GLU A 168 2.84 -5.20 6.56
CA GLU A 168 3.70 -6.10 5.78
C GLU A 168 5.17 -5.88 6.08
N GLU A 169 5.58 -4.63 6.31
CA GLU A 169 6.95 -4.30 6.67
C GLU A 169 7.35 -4.88 8.02
N ASP A 170 6.49 -4.74 9.03
CA ASP A 170 6.69 -5.33 10.36
C ASP A 170 6.76 -6.87 10.29
N GLY A 171 5.87 -7.49 9.51
CA GLY A 171 5.92 -8.92 9.24
C GLY A 171 7.20 -9.36 8.52
N ARG A 172 7.77 -8.52 7.66
CA ARG A 172 9.06 -8.77 6.98
C ARG A 172 10.22 -8.68 7.97
N LEU A 173 10.24 -7.67 8.82
CA LEU A 173 11.27 -7.49 9.87
C LEU A 173 11.27 -8.67 10.85
N ILE A 174 10.10 -9.10 11.33
CA ILE A 174 9.99 -10.28 12.22
C ILE A 174 10.56 -11.55 11.56
N LYS A 175 10.25 -11.78 10.28
CA LYS A 175 10.78 -12.95 9.54
C LYS A 175 12.29 -12.86 9.35
N GLN A 176 12.82 -11.66 9.15
CA GLN A 176 14.25 -11.42 9.04
C GLN A 176 14.94 -11.71 10.38
N ASP A 177 14.42 -11.16 11.48
CA ASP A 177 14.95 -11.40 12.83
C ASP A 177 14.97 -12.89 13.22
N LEU A 178 13.92 -13.64 12.85
CA LEU A 178 13.87 -15.08 13.07
C LEU A 178 14.96 -15.82 12.27
N LYS A 179 15.20 -15.44 11.00
CA LYS A 179 16.29 -16.00 10.19
C LYS A 179 17.65 -15.66 10.81
N TRP A 180 17.83 -14.43 11.27
CA TRP A 180 19.05 -13.97 11.92
C TRP A 180 19.33 -14.71 13.22
N THR A 181 18.30 -14.95 14.03
CA THR A 181 18.41 -15.74 15.27
C THR A 181 18.85 -17.19 15.02
N ASN A 182 18.56 -17.72 13.82
CA ASN A 182 19.01 -19.05 13.42
C ASN A 182 20.44 -19.04 12.87
N LEU A 183 20.81 -18.04 12.07
CA LEU A 183 22.15 -17.92 11.45
C LEU A 183 23.23 -17.46 12.43
N SER A 184 22.91 -16.58 13.37
CA SER A 184 23.82 -16.12 14.44
C SER A 184 24.28 -17.24 15.38
N LYS A 185 23.60 -18.39 15.37
CA LYS A 185 24.04 -19.60 16.08
C LYS A 185 25.12 -20.38 15.32
N GLN A 186 25.41 -20.02 14.06
CA GLN A 186 26.29 -20.76 13.16
C GLN A 186 27.48 -19.94 12.64
N GLU A 187 27.44 -18.59 12.64
CA GLU A 187 28.49 -17.74 12.05
C GLU A 187 28.91 -16.55 12.93
N ASP A 188 30.18 -16.12 12.80
CA ASP A 188 30.77 -14.98 13.50
C ASP A 188 30.34 -13.64 12.85
N LEU A 189 29.59 -12.84 13.61
CA LEU A 189 28.89 -11.64 13.15
C LEU A 189 29.82 -10.44 12.98
N LYS A 190 30.26 -10.14 11.75
CA LYS A 190 31.04 -8.93 11.44
C LYS A 190 30.51 -8.02 10.33
N GLU A 191 29.43 -8.37 9.66
CA GLU A 191 28.83 -7.49 8.65
C GLU A 191 27.38 -7.17 8.99
N MET A 192 27.18 -5.99 9.59
CA MET A 192 25.86 -5.41 9.79
C MET A 192 25.66 -4.35 8.71
N GLY A 193 24.73 -4.59 7.80
CA GLY A 193 24.31 -3.64 6.78
C GLY A 193 22.79 -3.53 6.76
N ASP A 194 22.20 -2.85 7.74
CA ASP A 194 20.76 -2.62 7.78
C ASP A 194 20.43 -1.21 7.29
N VAL A 195 20.17 -1.11 5.97
CA VAL A 195 19.67 0.12 5.33
C VAL A 195 18.14 0.09 5.20
N SER A 196 17.49 -1.04 5.54
CA SER A 196 16.06 -1.27 5.35
C SER A 196 15.19 -0.78 6.52
N ALA A 197 15.66 -0.87 7.77
CA ALA A 197 14.82 -0.61 8.96
C ALA A 197 14.29 0.83 9.07
N GLY A 198 14.92 1.82 8.42
CA GLY A 198 14.54 3.24 8.53
C GLY A 198 13.34 3.67 7.68
N MET A 199 13.00 2.92 6.64
CA MET A 199 12.05 3.39 5.61
C MET A 199 10.62 3.52 6.13
N ALA A 200 10.18 2.63 7.01
CA ALA A 200 8.86 2.72 7.66
C ALA A 200 8.73 4.02 8.47
N SER A 201 9.75 4.36 9.27
CA SER A 201 9.75 5.59 10.05
C SER A 201 9.72 6.83 9.15
N THR A 202 10.48 6.85 8.05
CA THR A 202 10.45 7.97 7.08
C THR A 202 9.06 8.17 6.46
N VAL A 203 8.39 7.08 6.07
CA VAL A 203 7.02 7.15 5.54
C VAL A 203 6.04 7.67 6.59
N VAL A 204 6.13 7.19 7.84
CA VAL A 204 5.22 7.67 8.90
C VAL A 204 5.45 9.15 9.19
N GLN A 205 6.70 9.59 9.34
CA GLN A 205 7.03 10.99 9.59
C GLN A 205 6.49 11.91 8.48
N LEU A 206 6.40 11.40 7.25
CA LEU A 206 5.88 12.15 6.11
C LEU A 206 4.38 12.41 6.17
N PHE A 207 3.59 11.47 6.69
CA PHE A 207 2.12 11.50 6.60
C PHE A 207 1.41 11.66 7.96
N ILE A 208 2.11 11.53 9.08
CA ILE A 208 1.48 11.44 10.41
C ILE A 208 0.57 12.62 10.73
N LYS A 209 0.98 13.83 10.38
CA LYS A 209 0.17 15.03 10.64
C LYS A 209 -1.16 14.94 9.92
N GLU A 210 -1.16 14.70 8.62
CA GLU A 210 -2.37 14.63 7.80
C GLU A 210 -3.23 13.40 8.13
N VAL A 211 -2.60 12.29 8.56
CA VAL A 211 -3.32 11.13 9.11
C VAL A 211 -4.08 11.49 10.38
N LEU A 212 -3.45 12.21 11.31
CA LEU A 212 -4.09 12.65 12.56
C LEU A 212 -5.19 13.69 12.29
N GLU A 213 -4.96 14.65 11.40
CA GLU A 213 -5.97 15.64 11.00
C GLU A 213 -7.18 14.99 10.30
N ALA A 214 -6.98 13.89 9.56
CA ALA A 214 -8.08 13.16 8.92
C ALA A 214 -9.08 12.56 9.93
N TYR A 215 -8.73 12.45 11.22
CA TYR A 215 -9.65 12.01 12.27
C TYR A 215 -10.85 12.96 12.43
N PHE A 216 -10.70 14.26 12.18
CA PHE A 216 -11.81 15.21 12.31
C PHE A 216 -12.87 15.08 11.19
N CYS A 217 -12.73 14.07 10.33
CA CYS A 217 -13.75 13.73 9.35
C CYS A 217 -15.04 13.21 10.04
N PRO A 218 -16.23 13.68 9.62
CA PRO A 218 -17.50 13.22 10.20
C PRO A 218 -17.78 11.73 9.95
N ASN A 219 -17.13 11.12 8.97
CA ASN A 219 -17.33 9.71 8.63
C ASN A 219 -16.58 8.77 9.61
N VAL A 220 -17.33 7.95 10.36
CA VAL A 220 -16.77 6.99 11.32
C VAL A 220 -15.75 6.04 10.69
N SER A 221 -15.96 5.59 9.45
CA SER A 221 -15.05 4.65 8.79
C SER A 221 -13.68 5.27 8.51
N VAL A 222 -13.62 6.58 8.23
CA VAL A 222 -12.37 7.34 8.15
C VAL A 222 -11.69 7.39 9.51
N ARG A 223 -12.43 7.74 10.58
CA ARG A 223 -11.89 7.81 11.95
C ARG A 223 -11.33 6.47 12.43
N GLN A 224 -12.04 5.38 12.15
CA GLN A 224 -11.57 4.02 12.41
C GLN A 224 -10.32 3.66 11.60
N ALA A 225 -10.21 4.11 10.34
CA ALA A 225 -9.01 3.90 9.53
C ALA A 225 -7.81 4.66 10.09
N VAL A 226 -7.99 5.91 10.54
CA VAL A 226 -6.94 6.67 11.23
C VAL A 226 -6.46 5.93 12.47
N LEU A 227 -7.39 5.44 13.32
CA LEU A 227 -7.03 4.69 14.52
C LEU A 227 -6.21 3.42 14.22
N ARG A 228 -6.51 2.70 13.15
CA ARG A 228 -5.73 1.51 12.76
C ARG A 228 -4.30 1.87 12.39
N VAL A 229 -4.11 2.95 11.63
CA VAL A 229 -2.76 3.46 11.28
C VAL A 229 -2.02 3.92 12.53
N VAL A 230 -2.66 4.73 13.39
CA VAL A 230 -2.08 5.21 14.65
C VAL A 230 -1.69 4.05 15.58
N GLN A 231 -2.53 3.02 15.67
CA GLN A 231 -2.24 1.83 16.45
C GLN A 231 -0.95 1.14 15.99
N LEU A 232 -0.77 0.94 14.68
CA LEU A 232 0.44 0.31 14.13
C LEU A 232 1.68 1.14 14.43
N ILE A 233 1.61 2.46 14.25
CA ILE A 233 2.72 3.38 14.53
C ILE A 233 3.19 3.28 15.98
N LEU A 234 2.24 3.25 16.93
CA LEU A 234 2.53 3.13 18.36
C LEU A 234 3.04 1.74 18.75
N GLN A 235 2.49 0.69 18.15
CA GLN A 235 2.90 -0.69 18.42
C GLN A 235 4.33 -0.95 17.96
N GLN A 236 4.69 -0.43 16.79
CA GLN A 236 5.99 -0.59 16.16
C GLN A 236 7.04 0.43 16.64
N GLY A 237 6.64 1.43 17.44
CA GLY A 237 7.56 2.45 17.98
C GLY A 237 8.15 3.37 16.90
N LEU A 238 7.46 3.57 15.78
CA LEU A 238 8.00 4.32 14.63
C LEU A 238 8.14 5.82 14.88
N ILE A 239 7.41 6.34 15.88
CA ILE A 239 7.37 7.74 16.29
C ILE A 239 7.20 7.84 17.82
N HIS A 240 7.80 8.87 18.42
CA HIS A 240 7.56 9.22 19.82
C HIS A 240 6.10 9.65 20.07
N PRO A 241 5.40 9.09 21.08
CA PRO A 241 3.95 9.25 21.24
C PRO A 241 3.48 10.67 21.59
N VAL A 242 4.37 11.57 22.03
CA VAL A 242 4.03 12.94 22.47
C VAL A 242 3.17 13.71 21.46
N GLN A 243 3.42 13.58 20.16
CA GLN A 243 2.62 14.27 19.14
C GLN A 243 1.25 13.62 18.87
N ILE A 244 1.08 12.34 19.23
CA ILE A 244 -0.13 11.54 19.00
C ILE A 244 -1.09 11.64 20.20
N VAL A 245 -0.56 11.78 21.42
CA VAL A 245 -1.33 11.80 22.67
C VAL A 245 -2.49 12.82 22.67
N PRO A 246 -2.31 14.09 22.26
CA PRO A 246 -3.43 15.05 22.22
C PRO A 246 -4.59 14.59 21.34
N TYR A 247 -4.29 13.99 20.19
CA TYR A 247 -5.30 13.46 19.29
C TYR A 247 -5.99 12.23 19.89
N LEU A 248 -5.24 11.32 20.53
CA LEU A 248 -5.85 10.17 21.23
C LEU A 248 -6.78 10.62 22.36
N ILE A 249 -6.42 11.64 23.14
CA ILE A 249 -7.29 12.22 24.16
C ILE A 249 -8.57 12.78 23.53
N CYS A 250 -8.48 13.45 22.37
CA CYS A 250 -9.69 13.87 21.64
C CYS A 250 -10.54 12.66 21.20
N MET A 251 -9.89 11.58 20.77
CA MET A 251 -10.55 10.35 20.33
C MET A 251 -11.29 9.60 21.45
N THR A 252 -10.91 9.77 22.71
CA THR A 252 -11.65 9.18 23.85
C THR A 252 -13.03 9.81 24.05
N THR A 253 -13.30 10.96 23.43
CA THR A 253 -14.61 11.63 23.44
C THR A 253 -15.43 11.44 22.17
N ASP A 254 -14.99 10.59 21.22
CA ASP A 254 -15.75 10.29 19.98
C ASP A 254 -17.18 9.86 20.30
N GLU A 255 -18.16 10.13 19.43
CA GLU A 255 -19.54 9.64 19.59
C GLU A 255 -19.62 8.11 19.52
N GLU A 256 -18.71 7.48 18.79
CA GLU A 256 -18.68 6.05 18.57
C GLU A 256 -17.89 5.30 19.64
N LYS A 257 -18.58 4.39 20.34
CA LYS A 257 -18.02 3.63 21.47
C LYS A 257 -16.77 2.84 21.09
N THR A 258 -16.75 2.28 19.88
CA THR A 258 -15.61 1.49 19.38
C THR A 258 -14.37 2.34 19.16
N VAL A 259 -14.52 3.60 18.74
CA VAL A 259 -13.43 4.56 18.57
C VAL A 259 -12.89 4.95 19.95
N ARG A 260 -13.77 5.39 20.86
CA ARG A 260 -13.40 5.77 22.24
C ARG A 260 -12.61 4.67 22.96
N SER A 261 -13.19 3.47 23.01
CA SER A 261 -12.60 2.35 23.75
C SER A 261 -11.24 1.93 23.19
N ASN A 262 -11.03 2.08 21.88
CA ASN A 262 -9.73 1.80 21.27
C ASN A 262 -8.70 2.88 21.63
N ALA A 263 -9.09 4.15 21.59
CA ALA A 263 -8.24 5.27 21.96
C ALA A 263 -7.81 5.20 23.44
N ASP A 264 -8.76 4.94 24.35
CA ASP A 264 -8.47 4.74 25.78
C ASP A 264 -7.42 3.64 25.99
N ARG A 265 -7.63 2.48 25.35
CA ARG A 265 -6.69 1.36 25.41
C ARG A 265 -5.30 1.74 24.87
N ARG A 266 -5.20 2.59 23.85
CA ARG A 266 -3.90 3.07 23.34
C ARG A 266 -3.21 3.99 24.35
N LEU A 267 -3.95 4.87 25.01
CA LEU A 267 -3.41 5.77 26.03
C LEU A 267 -2.87 5.00 27.23
N GLU A 268 -3.62 4.01 27.74
CA GLU A 268 -3.14 3.13 28.83
C GLU A 268 -1.84 2.41 28.46
N GLU A 269 -1.71 1.95 27.22
CA GLU A 269 -0.48 1.31 26.76
C GLU A 269 0.69 2.27 26.65
N ILE A 270 0.44 3.53 26.27
CA ILE A 270 1.47 4.58 26.26
C ILE A 270 1.94 4.86 27.69
N GLU A 271 1.01 5.09 28.62
CA GLU A 271 1.33 5.38 30.04
C GLU A 271 2.15 4.24 30.67
N ARG A 272 1.81 2.98 30.37
CA ARG A 272 2.58 1.81 30.83
C ARG A 272 4.01 1.76 30.27
N LYS A 273 4.20 2.15 29.00
CA LYS A 273 5.52 2.11 28.34
C LYS A 273 6.37 3.34 28.65
N TYR A 274 5.74 4.48 28.86
CA TYR A 274 6.36 5.79 29.05
C TYR A 274 5.70 6.48 30.26
N PRO A 275 6.04 6.07 31.49
CA PRO A 275 5.49 6.70 32.68
C PRO A 275 6.05 8.13 32.84
N GLY A 276 5.18 9.13 32.81
CA GLY A 276 5.50 10.56 32.91
C GLY A 276 4.79 11.40 31.86
#